data_AF-A0A9D1LH65-F1
#
_entry.id   AF-A0A9D1LH65-F1
#
_cell.length_a   1.000
_cell.length_b   1.000
_cell.length_c   1.000
_cell.angle_alpha   90.00
_cell.angle_beta   90.00
_cell.angle_gamma   90.00
#
_symmetry.space_group_name_H-M   'P 1'
#
loop_
_entity.id
_entity.type
_entity.pdbx_description
1 polymer ?
#
loop_
_entity_poly.entity_id
_entity_poly.type
_entity_poly.pdbx_seq_one_letter_code
_entity_poly.pdbx_strand_id
1 'polypeptide(L)'
;MKKDDDILARFSKDSGFKVPEGYFDDFSKKMVEMLPEKPVVEEKKPTVWLRIRPWAYMAAMFGGVWCMMYLFSDLKSRSSMEYNEQIAEAMSDEKFVDDYMNYGNIDNYDILEQMYEDGIELGSIDSTIN
;
A
#
# COMPACT_ATOMS: atom_id res chain seq x y z
N MET A 1 -57.33 -70.96 -29.75
CA MET A 1 -56.00 -70.82 -30.38
C MET A 1 -55.60 -69.36 -30.29
N LYS A 2 -54.51 -69.04 -29.58
CA LYS A 2 -53.99 -67.68 -29.48
C LYS A 2 -53.45 -67.30 -30.87
N LYS A 3 -53.94 -66.20 -31.43
CA LYS A 3 -53.42 -65.65 -32.69
C LYS A 3 -52.22 -64.81 -32.31
N ASP A 4 -51.04 -65.29 -32.67
CA ASP A 4 -49.79 -64.57 -32.47
C ASP A 4 -49.75 -63.41 -33.48
N ASP A 5 -50.17 -62.23 -33.02
CA ASP A 5 -50.12 -60.99 -33.79
C ASP A 5 -48.69 -60.40 -33.75
N ASP A 6 -47.73 -61.14 -34.31
CA ASP A 6 -46.37 -60.62 -34.48
C ASP A 6 -46.28 -59.79 -35.77
N ILE A 7 -46.79 -58.57 -35.69
CA ILE A 7 -46.70 -57.54 -36.75
C ILE A 7 -45.26 -57.26 -37.19
N LEU A 8 -44.26 -57.54 -36.33
CA LEU A 8 -42.84 -57.36 -36.65
C LEU A 8 -42.31 -58.43 -37.61
N ALA A 9 -42.98 -59.58 -37.74
CA ALA A 9 -42.63 -60.61 -38.72
C ALA A 9 -43.10 -60.25 -40.14
N ARG A 10 -44.10 -59.36 -40.27
CA ARG A 10 -44.63 -58.90 -41.57
C ARG A 10 -43.85 -57.74 -42.17
N PHE A 11 -43.15 -56.96 -41.36
CA PHE A 11 -42.28 -55.90 -41.81
C PHE A 11 -40.84 -56.38 -41.79
N SER A 12 -40.20 -56.40 -42.96
CA SER A 12 -38.77 -56.64 -43.08
C SER A 12 -38.03 -55.68 -42.14
N LYS A 13 -37.34 -56.22 -41.13
CA LYS A 13 -36.51 -55.45 -40.17
C LYS A 13 -35.34 -54.71 -40.84
N ASP A 14 -35.19 -54.89 -42.15
CA ASP A 14 -34.18 -54.25 -42.97
C ASP A 14 -34.70 -52.89 -43.43
N SER A 15 -34.54 -51.89 -42.56
CA SER A 15 -35.03 -50.52 -42.77
C SER A 15 -34.33 -49.79 -43.92
N GLY A 16 -33.40 -50.42 -44.67
CA GLY A 16 -32.66 -49.80 -45.78
C GLY A 16 -31.69 -48.68 -45.37
N PHE A 17 -31.89 -48.09 -44.19
CA PHE A 17 -31.04 -47.10 -43.55
C PHE A 17 -29.98 -47.81 -42.70
N LYS A 18 -29.08 -48.55 -43.36
CA LYS A 18 -27.86 -49.08 -42.71
C LYS A 18 -26.70 -48.16 -43.06
N VAL A 19 -25.94 -47.75 -42.05
CA VAL A 19 -24.70 -47.01 -42.27
C VAL A 19 -23.69 -47.90 -43.01
N PRO A 20 -22.84 -47.33 -43.86
CA PRO A 20 -21.72 -48.07 -44.43
C PRO A 20 -20.84 -48.71 -43.35
N GLU A 21 -20.30 -49.89 -43.64
CA GLU A 21 -19.29 -50.56 -42.80
C GLU A 21 -18.15 -49.58 -42.50
N GLY A 22 -17.82 -49.38 -41.22
CA GLY A 22 -16.74 -48.49 -40.78
C GLY A 22 -17.08 -46.99 -40.70
N TYR A 23 -18.31 -46.55 -40.98
CA TYR A 23 -18.68 -45.12 -40.90
C TYR A 23 -18.40 -44.51 -39.52
N PHE A 24 -18.80 -45.20 -38.44
CA PHE A 24 -18.58 -44.71 -37.07
C PHE A 24 -17.13 -44.83 -36.62
N ASP A 25 -16.36 -45.77 -37.17
CA ASP A 25 -14.93 -45.94 -36.89
C ASP A 25 -14.11 -44.76 -37.44
N ASP A 26 -14.49 -44.25 -38.61
CA ASP A 26 -13.83 -43.11 -39.25
C ASP A 26 -14.46 -41.76 -38.89
N PHE A 27 -15.69 -41.74 -38.37
CA PHE A 27 -16.36 -40.51 -37.93
C PHE A 27 -15.54 -39.77 -36.87
N SER A 28 -15.05 -40.49 -35.86
CA SER A 28 -14.27 -39.88 -34.77
C SER A 28 -12.96 -39.28 -35.29
N LYS A 29 -12.30 -39.94 -36.25
CA LYS A 29 -11.06 -39.45 -36.89
C LYS A 29 -11.33 -38.18 -37.68
N LYS A 30 -12.37 -38.19 -38.53
CA LYS A 30 -12.78 -37.03 -39.33
C LYS A 30 -13.23 -35.86 -38.47
N MET A 31 -13.92 -36.13 -37.36
CA MET A 31 -14.33 -35.10 -36.41
C MET A 31 -13.10 -34.37 -35.85
N VAL A 32 -12.11 -35.11 -35.34
CA VAL A 32 -10.88 -34.53 -34.78
C VAL A 32 -10.09 -33.77 -35.84
N GLU A 33 -10.03 -34.28 -37.08
CA GLU A 33 -9.35 -33.61 -38.20
C GLU A 33 -10.07 -32.33 -38.66
N MET A 34 -11.39 -32.27 -38.52
CA MET A 34 -12.19 -31.08 -38.81
C MET A 34 -12.21 -30.05 -37.67
N LEU A 35 -11.72 -30.40 -36.47
CA LEU A 35 -11.59 -29.42 -35.40
C LEU A 35 -10.48 -28.43 -35.79
N PRO A 36 -10.78 -27.12 -35.92
CA PRO A 36 -9.74 -26.13 -36.16
C PRO A 36 -8.76 -26.16 -34.99
N GLU A 37 -7.46 -26.12 -35.29
CA GLU A 37 -6.44 -25.89 -34.27
C GLU A 37 -6.76 -24.56 -33.58
N LYS A 38 -7.38 -24.63 -32.40
CA LYS A 38 -7.53 -23.46 -31.55
C LYS A 38 -6.11 -23.00 -31.27
N PRO A 39 -5.73 -21.75 -31.59
CA PRO A 39 -4.49 -21.21 -31.09
C PRO A 39 -4.59 -21.34 -29.58
N VAL A 40 -3.73 -22.18 -29.00
CA VAL A 40 -3.56 -22.24 -27.56
C VAL A 40 -3.04 -20.86 -27.21
N VAL A 41 -3.95 -19.97 -26.82
CA VAL A 41 -3.60 -18.67 -26.29
C VAL A 41 -2.86 -19.01 -25.01
N GLU A 42 -1.53 -19.03 -25.08
CA GLU A 42 -0.72 -19.18 -23.89
C GLU A 42 -1.18 -18.08 -22.94
N GLU A 43 -1.83 -18.49 -21.85
CA GLU A 43 -2.25 -17.57 -20.81
C GLU A 43 -0.97 -16.86 -20.37
N LYS A 44 -0.84 -15.59 -20.76
CA LYS A 44 0.33 -14.77 -20.45
C LYS A 44 0.43 -14.70 -18.93
N LYS A 45 1.24 -15.58 -18.36
CA LYS A 45 1.41 -15.68 -16.91
C LYS A 45 1.80 -14.29 -16.43
N PRO A 46 1.04 -13.68 -15.50
CA PRO A 46 1.38 -12.36 -15.02
C PRO A 46 2.80 -12.42 -14.47
N THR A 47 3.67 -11.55 -14.99
CA THR A 47 5.05 -11.49 -14.52
C THR A 47 5.04 -11.09 -13.05
N VAL A 48 5.88 -11.74 -12.24
CA VAL A 48 6.01 -11.48 -10.79
C VAL A 48 6.23 -9.98 -10.51
N TRP A 49 6.83 -9.28 -11.47
CA TRP A 49 7.04 -7.83 -11.45
C TRP A 49 5.76 -7.00 -11.36
N LEU A 50 4.67 -7.43 -12.00
CA LEU A 50 3.37 -6.77 -11.89
C LEU A 50 2.81 -6.85 -10.46
N ARG A 51 3.10 -7.96 -9.76
CA ARG A 51 2.71 -8.16 -8.36
C ARG A 51 3.56 -7.35 -7.39
N ILE A 52 4.83 -7.08 -7.72
CA ILE A 52 5.76 -6.32 -6.87
C ILE A 52 5.53 -4.80 -6.97
N ARG A 53 5.09 -4.29 -8.13
CA ARG A 53 4.79 -2.86 -8.34
C ARG A 53 3.99 -2.20 -7.19
N PRO A 54 2.80 -2.70 -6.80
CA PRO A 54 2.02 -2.08 -5.73
C PRO A 54 2.71 -2.15 -4.36
N TRP A 55 3.46 -3.23 -4.09
CA TRP A 55 4.19 -3.38 -2.83
C TRP A 55 5.38 -2.42 -2.72
N ALA A 56 6.05 -2.12 -3.84
CA ALA A 56 7.12 -1.12 -3.87
C ALA A 56 6.60 0.28 -3.51
N TYR A 57 5.42 0.67 -4.00
CA TYR A 57 4.80 1.94 -3.61
C TYR A 57 4.43 1.99 -2.12
N MET A 58 3.85 0.90 -1.59
CA MET A 58 3.53 0.80 -0.17
C MET A 58 4.81 0.88 0.68
N ALA A 59 5.86 0.13 0.31
CA ALA A 59 7.15 0.15 0.99
C ALA A 59 7.80 1.54 0.94
N ALA A 60 7.67 2.29 -0.17
CA ALA A 60 8.16 3.67 -0.25
C ALA A 60 7.41 4.62 0.67
N MET A 61 6.09 4.48 0.80
CA MET A 61 5.29 5.31 1.72
C MET A 61 5.65 5.03 3.19
N PHE A 62 5.70 3.75 3.58
CA PHE A 62 6.10 3.37 4.94
C PHE A 62 7.57 3.73 5.21
N GLY A 63 8.45 3.50 4.24
CA GLY A 63 9.87 3.85 4.33
C GLY A 63 10.11 5.35 4.42
N GLY A 64 9.33 6.18 3.72
CA GLY A 64 9.40 7.64 3.81
C GLY A 64 9.04 8.15 5.20
N VAL A 65 7.93 7.68 5.77
CA VAL A 65 7.51 8.05 7.13
C VAL A 65 8.52 7.56 8.17
N TRP A 66 9.00 6.31 8.04
CA TRP A 66 10.00 5.74 8.93
C TRP A 66 11.34 6.47 8.84
N CYS A 67 11.78 6.81 7.63
CA CYS A 67 13.01 7.56 7.39
C CYS A 67 12.93 8.97 7.98
N MET A 68 11.80 9.67 7.81
CA MET A 68 11.60 10.96 8.48
C MET A 68 11.65 10.82 9.99
N MET A 69 10.91 9.87 10.57
CA MET A 69 10.95 9.64 12.02
C MET A 69 12.37 9.31 12.53
N TYR A 70 13.11 8.47 11.79
CA TYR A 70 14.48 8.10 12.12
C TYR A 70 15.43 9.31 12.04
N LEU A 71 15.39 10.08 10.95
CA LEU A 71 16.20 11.28 10.79
C LEU A 71 15.86 12.34 11.83
N PHE A 72 14.57 12.58 12.11
CA PHE A 72 14.16 13.49 13.17
C PHE A 72 14.58 12.99 14.56
N SER A 73 14.56 11.68 14.81
CA SER A 73 15.02 11.12 16.08
C SER A 73 16.53 11.21 16.25
N ASP A 74 17.31 10.97 15.19
CA ASP A 74 18.77 11.12 15.20
C ASP A 74 19.16 12.60 15.32
N LEU A 75 18.46 13.49 14.60
CA LEU A 75 18.64 14.93 14.73
C LEU A 75 18.23 15.45 16.11
N LYS A 76 17.10 15.02 16.70
CA LYS A 76 16.70 15.38 18.08
C LYS A 76 17.61 14.76 19.13
N SER A 77 18.18 13.59 18.88
CA SER A 77 19.16 12.97 19.77
C SER A 77 20.51 13.69 19.74
N ARG A 78 20.89 14.28 18.61
CA ARG A 78 22.12 15.09 18.46
C ARG A 78 21.91 16.55 18.86
N SER A 79 20.73 17.09 18.59
CA SER A 79 20.21 18.36 19.06
C SER A 79 19.34 18.06 20.27
N SER A 80 19.94 17.50 21.31
CA SER A 80 19.38 17.58 22.66
C SER A 80 19.35 19.07 23.04
N MET A 81 18.39 19.79 22.48
CA MET A 81 17.87 21.02 23.05
C MET A 81 17.31 20.55 24.38
N GLU A 82 18.08 20.82 25.43
CA GLU A 82 17.69 20.56 26.79
C GLU A 82 16.28 21.14 26.96
N TYR A 83 15.29 20.25 27.07
CA TYR A 83 13.92 20.66 27.29
C TYR A 83 13.86 21.18 28.73
N ASN A 84 14.20 22.45 28.89
CA ASN A 84 14.03 23.14 30.14
C ASN A 84 12.54 23.43 30.26
N GLU A 85 11.87 22.72 31.16
CA GLU A 85 10.43 22.82 31.41
C GLU A 85 9.99 24.28 31.62
N GLN A 86 10.86 25.09 32.22
CA GLN A 86 10.68 26.53 32.43
C GLN A 86 10.59 27.33 31.13
N ILE A 87 11.38 26.98 30.10
CA ILE A 87 11.35 27.65 28.79
C ILE A 87 10.08 27.22 28.02
N ALA A 88 9.68 25.96 28.14
CA ALA A 88 8.46 25.46 27.53
C ALA A 88 7.20 26.07 28.17
N GLU A 89 7.21 26.26 29.49
CA GLU A 89 6.15 26.93 30.23
C GLU A 89 6.05 28.42 29.85
N ALA A 90 7.17 29.13 29.80
CA ALA A 90 7.21 30.53 29.35
C ALA A 90 6.73 30.72 27.90
N MET A 91 7.07 29.79 27.00
CA MET A 91 6.57 29.78 25.62
C MET A 91 5.10 29.32 25.49
N SER A 92 4.52 28.71 26.52
CA SER A 92 3.12 28.30 26.54
C SER A 92 2.18 29.38 27.07
N ASP A 93 2.72 30.41 27.73
CA ASP A 93 1.96 31.58 28.17
C ASP A 93 1.63 32.47 26.96
N GLU A 94 0.37 32.40 26.52
CA GLU A 94 -0.15 33.18 25.39
C GLU A 94 0.12 34.68 25.53
N LYS A 95 0.14 35.21 26.77
CA LYS A 95 0.38 36.63 27.00
C LYS A 95 1.83 37.02 26.74
N PHE A 96 2.78 36.15 27.11
CA PHE A 96 4.21 36.37 26.85
C PHE A 96 4.51 36.26 25.35
N VAL A 97 3.95 35.26 24.68
CA VAL A 97 4.13 35.06 23.24
C VAL A 97 3.49 36.18 22.43
N ASP A 98 2.30 36.65 22.80
CA ASP A 98 1.62 37.76 22.13
C ASP A 98 2.40 39.06 22.28
N ASP A 99 2.95 39.35 23.46
CA ASP A 99 3.73 40.57 23.71
C ASP A 99 5.05 40.57 22.91
N TYR A 100 5.75 39.43 22.91
CA TYR A 100 6.98 39.24 22.13
C TYR A 100 6.74 39.30 20.61
N MET A 101 5.63 38.73 20.13
CA MET A 101 5.34 38.64 18.69
C MET A 101 4.66 39.88 18.12
N ASN A 102 3.77 40.54 18.87
CA ASN A 102 3.02 41.72 18.41
C ASN A 102 3.69 43.04 18.75
N TYR A 103 4.43 43.13 19.87
CA TYR A 103 5.12 44.35 20.29
C TYR A 103 6.65 44.27 20.15
N GLY A 104 7.15 43.21 19.50
CA GLY A 104 8.54 42.74 19.38
C GLY A 104 9.62 43.71 18.91
N ASN A 105 9.78 44.83 19.59
CA ASN A 105 11.03 45.55 19.74
C ASN A 105 11.32 45.67 21.23
N ILE A 106 11.47 44.53 21.90
CA ILE A 106 12.08 44.53 23.24
C ILE A 106 13.55 44.83 22.99
N ASP A 107 13.95 46.07 23.26
CA ASP A 107 15.34 46.46 23.09
C ASP A 107 16.19 45.77 24.16
N ASN A 108 17.46 45.49 23.84
CA ASN A 108 18.37 44.82 24.79
C ASN A 108 18.47 45.57 26.13
N TYR A 109 18.15 46.87 26.18
CA TYR A 109 18.08 47.64 27.42
C TYR A 109 16.93 47.20 28.33
N ASP A 110 15.75 46.93 27.77
CA ASP A 110 14.58 46.50 28.55
C ASP A 110 14.82 45.12 29.18
N ILE A 111 15.51 44.23 28.45
CA ILE A 111 15.91 42.91 28.96
C ILE A 111 16.90 43.06 30.13
N LEU A 112 17.87 43.97 30.01
CA LEU A 112 18.85 44.22 31.07
C LEU A 112 18.21 44.86 32.30
N GLU A 113 17.24 45.75 32.12
CA GLU A 113 16.50 46.38 33.21
C GLU A 113 15.62 45.36 33.95
N GLN A 114 14.93 44.47 33.22
CA GLN A 114 14.13 43.41 33.82
C GLN A 114 15.00 42.39 34.58
N MET A 115 16.16 42.00 34.04
CA MET A 115 17.12 41.14 34.74
C MET A 115 17.68 41.79 36.01
N TYR A 116 17.85 43.12 36.00
CA TYR A 116 18.27 43.88 37.17
C TYR A 116 17.15 44.00 38.22
N GLU A 117 15.90 44.23 37.80
CA GLU A 117 14.72 44.24 38.69
C GLU A 117 14.46 42.87 39.33
N ASP A 118 14.62 41.79 38.57
CA ASP A 118 14.50 40.41 39.07
C ASP A 118 15.69 40.00 39.98
N GLY A 119 16.65 40.91 40.20
CA GLY A 119 17.77 40.72 41.13
C GLY A 119 18.82 39.73 40.65
N ILE A 120 18.87 39.44 39.34
CA ILE A 120 19.86 38.54 38.74
C ILE A 120 21.17 39.34 38.54
N GLU A 121 22.11 39.20 39.47
CA GLU A 121 23.41 39.85 39.38
C GLU A 121 24.24 39.26 38.22
N LEU A 122 24.80 40.12 37.35
CA LEU A 122 25.70 39.74 36.25
C LEU A 122 26.92 38.88 36.68
N GLY A 123 27.21 38.81 37.99
CA GLY A 123 28.25 37.96 38.57
C GLY A 123 27.91 36.47 38.65
N SER A 124 26.64 36.07 38.58
CA SER A 124 26.25 34.64 38.67
C SER A 124 26.29 33.90 37.33
N ILE A 125 26.39 34.64 36.21
CA ILE A 125 26.46 34.05 34.87
C ILE A 125 27.88 33.52 34.59
N ASP A 126 28.92 34.18 35.11
CA ASP A 126 30.33 33.77 34.98
C ASP A 126 30.61 32.42 35.69
N SER A 127 29.93 32.13 36.81
CA SER A 127 30.09 30.85 37.53
C SER A 127 29.41 29.66 36.87
N THR A 128 28.58 29.86 35.84
CA THR A 128 27.81 28.78 35.18
C THR A 128 28.47 28.32 33.87
N ILE A 129 29.52 29.01 33.40
CA ILE A 129 30.24 28.72 32.16
C ILE A 129 31.58 27.97 32.42
N ASN A 130 31.87 27.56 33.67
CA ASN A 130 33.03 26.72 34.00
C ASN A 130 32.61 25.38 34.61
#